data_AF-A0A974P2P7-F1
#
_entry.id   AF-A0A974P2P7-F1
#
_cell.length_a   1.000
_cell.length_b   1.000
_cell.length_c   1.000
_cell.angle_alpha   90.00
_cell.angle_beta   90.00
_cell.angle_gamma   90.00
#
_symmetry.space_group_name_H-M   'P 1'
#
loop_
_entity.id
_entity.type
_entity.pdbx_description
1 polymer ?
#
loop_
_entity_poly.entity_id
_entity_poly.type
_entity_poly.pdbx_seq_one_letter_code
_entity_poly.pdbx_strand_id
1 'polypeptide(L)'
;MRDQRSGAGSLLIANSVIRNWVTGVYVDRGADVELVHNRIIRVRRGVLSDYGKVRVRQNAIAADEYGAYFSGGRPEVGGNRFIGSGMSYERGVEPITEPNYVYSSQGCGYRMPPGAYCRPMSEAPRAITDETGFDSAGRYGWEVDGYERGFQRDGMPQPRAYVPPRRRAGRCSAPGRRRNRPPTRRADTPAARR
;
A
#
# COMPACT_ATOMS: atom_id res chain seq x y z
N MET A 1 -30.07 -27.74 23.33
CA MET A 1 -28.82 -26.96 23.45
C MET A 1 -29.20 -25.57 23.93
N ARG A 2 -28.65 -25.10 25.05
CA ARG A 2 -28.96 -23.78 25.59
C ARG A 2 -28.21 -22.73 24.77
N ASP A 3 -28.94 -21.72 24.29
CA ASP A 3 -28.41 -20.50 23.70
C ASP A 3 -27.35 -19.89 24.63
N GLN A 4 -26.08 -20.04 24.26
CA GLN A 4 -25.06 -19.08 24.71
C GLN A 4 -25.30 -17.81 23.92
N ARG A 5 -26.07 -16.88 24.48
CA ARG A 5 -26.02 -15.48 24.05
C ARG A 5 -24.62 -14.97 24.38
N SER A 6 -23.68 -15.16 23.47
CA SER A 6 -22.37 -14.53 23.52
C SER A 6 -22.60 -13.03 23.59
N GLY A 7 -22.25 -12.43 24.73
CA GLY A 7 -22.33 -10.99 24.91
C GLY A 7 -21.62 -10.25 23.78
N ALA A 8 -22.11 -9.06 23.46
CA ALA A 8 -21.48 -8.14 22.53
C ALA A 8 -20.11 -7.69 23.08
N GLY A 9 -19.11 -8.56 22.97
CA GLY A 9 -17.73 -8.31 23.38
C GLY A 9 -16.95 -7.71 22.23
N SER A 10 -16.13 -6.71 22.55
CA SER A 10 -15.11 -6.19 21.64
C SER A 10 -13.76 -6.79 22.03
N LEU A 11 -12.98 -7.25 21.05
CA LEU A 11 -11.63 -7.76 21.24
C LEU A 11 -10.61 -6.68 20.83
N LEU A 12 -9.76 -6.27 21.77
CA LEU A 12 -8.61 -5.42 21.51
C LEU A 12 -7.35 -6.28 21.35
N ILE A 13 -6.70 -6.18 20.20
CA ILE A 13 -5.36 -6.71 19.97
C ILE A 13 -4.42 -5.53 19.83
N ALA A 14 -3.51 -5.39 20.79
CA ALA A 14 -2.61 -4.26 20.87
C ALA A 14 -1.15 -4.68 21.09
N ASN A 15 -0.22 -3.85 20.63
CA ASN A 15 1.22 -3.97 20.90
C ASN A 15 1.84 -5.34 20.55
N SER A 16 1.23 -6.06 19.60
CA SER A 16 1.54 -7.46 19.32
C SER A 16 2.32 -7.63 18.02
N VAL A 17 3.07 -8.74 17.93
CA VAL A 17 3.75 -9.16 16.71
C VAL A 17 3.13 -10.49 16.24
N ILE A 18 2.51 -10.47 15.07
CA ILE A 18 1.92 -11.64 14.40
C ILE A 18 2.78 -11.92 13.16
N ARG A 19 3.46 -13.08 13.14
CA ARG A 19 4.40 -13.41 12.07
C ARG A 19 4.38 -14.87 11.63
N ASN A 20 4.70 -15.12 10.36
CA ASN A 20 4.81 -16.45 9.75
C ASN A 20 3.48 -17.24 9.68
N TRP A 21 2.35 -16.54 9.58
CA TRP A 21 1.02 -17.14 9.46
C TRP A 21 0.50 -16.97 8.03
N VAL A 22 -0.37 -17.87 7.57
CA VAL A 22 -1.02 -17.68 6.26
C VAL A 22 -1.93 -16.44 6.28
N THR A 23 -2.69 -16.27 7.35
CA THR A 23 -3.51 -15.08 7.59
C THR A 23 -3.13 -14.52 8.96
N GLY A 24 -2.81 -13.23 9.04
CA GLY A 24 -2.49 -12.57 10.30
C GLY A 24 -3.69 -12.48 11.22
N VAL A 25 -4.75 -11.78 10.78
CA VAL A 25 -6.01 -11.67 11.51
C VAL A 25 -7.17 -11.91 10.56
N TYR A 26 -8.07 -12.83 10.93
CA TYR A 26 -9.35 -13.03 10.26
C TYR A 26 -10.47 -12.63 11.23
N VAL A 27 -11.33 -11.71 10.81
CA VAL A 27 -12.47 -11.25 11.59
C VAL A 27 -13.75 -11.70 10.90
N ASP A 28 -14.50 -12.57 11.57
CA ASP A 28 -15.75 -13.11 11.05
C ASP A 28 -16.94 -12.17 11.31
N ARG A 29 -18.06 -12.49 10.68
CA ARG A 29 -19.30 -11.75 10.79
C ARG A 29 -19.76 -11.63 12.25
N GLY A 30 -20.10 -10.41 12.65
CA GLY A 30 -20.63 -10.13 13.98
C GLY A 30 -19.57 -9.93 15.07
N ALA A 31 -18.28 -10.14 14.77
CA ALA A 31 -17.20 -9.78 15.69
C ALA A 31 -16.92 -8.26 15.68
N ASP A 32 -16.54 -7.70 16.83
CA ASP A 32 -16.03 -6.34 16.99
C ASP A 32 -14.55 -6.43 17.41
N VAL A 33 -13.64 -6.07 16.52
CA VAL A 33 -12.19 -6.20 16.73
C VAL A 33 -11.48 -4.89 16.49
N GLU A 34 -10.64 -4.50 17.44
CA GLU A 34 -9.72 -3.38 17.31
C GLU A 34 -8.28 -3.88 17.28
N LEU A 35 -7.55 -3.47 16.24
CA LEU A 35 -6.13 -3.70 16.05
C LEU A 35 -5.42 -2.36 16.16
N VAL A 36 -4.63 -2.17 17.22
CA VAL A 36 -3.83 -0.95 17.41
C VAL A 36 -2.38 -1.28 17.71
N HIS A 37 -1.43 -0.58 17.09
CA HIS A 37 -0.02 -0.77 17.39
C HIS A 37 0.46 -2.23 17.23
N ASN A 38 0.03 -2.91 16.16
CA ASN A 38 0.48 -4.28 15.88
C ASN A 38 1.42 -4.33 14.68
N ARG A 39 2.32 -5.32 14.72
CA ARG A 39 3.10 -5.73 13.56
C ARG A 39 2.59 -7.04 13.02
N ILE A 40 2.15 -7.02 11.78
CA ILE A 40 1.66 -8.19 11.06
C ILE A 40 2.58 -8.38 9.87
N ILE A 41 3.53 -9.31 9.95
CA ILE A 41 4.63 -9.44 8.98
C ILE A 41 4.87 -10.89 8.57
N ARG A 42 5.50 -11.12 7.42
CA ARG A 42 5.71 -12.48 6.88
C ARG A 42 4.41 -13.29 6.86
N VAL A 43 3.33 -12.64 6.48
CA VAL A 43 2.04 -13.29 6.27
C VAL A 43 1.64 -13.21 4.82
N ARG A 44 0.88 -14.19 4.35
CA ARG A 44 0.33 -14.11 2.98
C ARG A 44 -0.79 -13.06 2.91
N ARG A 45 -1.65 -13.01 3.95
CA ARG A 45 -2.78 -12.08 4.07
C ARG A 45 -2.72 -11.40 5.44
N GLY A 46 -2.73 -10.07 5.48
CA GLY A 46 -2.59 -9.28 6.70
C GLY A 46 -3.85 -9.34 7.58
N VAL A 47 -4.79 -8.42 7.32
CA VAL A 47 -6.10 -8.37 8.00
C VAL A 47 -7.20 -8.68 7.00
N LEU A 48 -8.04 -9.65 7.32
CA LEU A 48 -9.23 -10.00 6.54
C LEU A 48 -10.47 -9.80 7.42
N SER A 49 -11.50 -9.14 6.89
CA SER A 49 -12.80 -9.03 7.55
C SER A 49 -13.91 -9.50 6.63
N ASP A 50 -14.73 -10.44 7.12
CA ASP A 50 -15.98 -10.85 6.50
C ASP A 50 -17.19 -10.28 7.24
N TYR A 51 -17.58 -9.04 6.92
CA TYR A 51 -18.65 -8.30 7.61
C TYR A 51 -18.45 -8.12 9.13
N GLY A 52 -17.22 -8.30 9.64
CA GLY A 52 -16.85 -7.94 11.00
C GLY A 52 -16.74 -6.42 11.18
N LYS A 53 -17.01 -5.92 12.38
CA LYS A 53 -16.74 -4.53 12.77
C LYS A 53 -15.27 -4.41 13.15
N VAL A 54 -14.46 -3.86 12.26
CA VAL A 54 -13.01 -3.83 12.42
C VAL A 54 -12.48 -2.41 12.46
N ARG A 55 -11.64 -2.13 13.44
CA ARG A 55 -10.82 -0.91 13.51
C ARG A 55 -9.36 -1.28 13.40
N VAL A 56 -8.70 -0.82 12.35
CA VAL A 56 -7.27 -1.08 12.10
C VAL A 56 -6.55 0.25 12.19
N ARG A 57 -5.89 0.50 13.31
CA ARG A 57 -5.27 1.79 13.61
C ARG A 57 -3.78 1.67 13.91
N GLN A 58 -2.97 2.51 13.28
CA GLN A 58 -1.56 2.67 13.65
C GLN A 58 -0.80 1.33 13.67
N ASN A 59 -1.04 0.45 12.69
CA ASN A 59 -0.34 -0.85 12.57
C ASN A 59 0.73 -0.79 11.48
N ALA A 60 1.70 -1.71 11.58
CA ALA A 60 2.66 -2.00 10.52
C ALA A 60 2.32 -3.38 9.91
N ILE A 61 1.94 -3.41 8.64
CA ILE A 61 1.42 -4.63 8.00
C ILE A 61 2.22 -4.91 6.73
N ALA A 62 2.97 -6.02 6.71
CA ALA A 62 3.70 -6.50 5.55
C ALA A 62 3.12 -7.85 5.13
N ALA A 63 2.43 -7.87 3.99
CA ALA A 63 1.76 -9.05 3.47
C ALA A 63 1.94 -9.20 1.95
N ASP A 64 2.00 -10.45 1.50
CA ASP A 64 2.29 -10.77 0.10
C ASP A 64 1.11 -10.46 -0.83
N GLU A 65 -0.12 -10.83 -0.45
CA GLU A 65 -1.32 -10.69 -1.29
C GLU A 65 -2.15 -9.46 -0.98
N TYR A 66 -2.55 -9.31 0.28
CA TYR A 66 -3.33 -8.17 0.78
C TYR A 66 -2.84 -7.76 2.17
N GLY A 67 -2.51 -6.48 2.36
CA GLY A 67 -2.24 -5.91 3.67
C GLY A 67 -3.51 -5.85 4.51
N ALA A 68 -4.60 -5.32 3.95
CA ALA A 68 -5.93 -5.45 4.54
C ALA A 68 -7.00 -5.62 3.46
N TYR A 69 -7.95 -6.51 3.69
CA TYR A 69 -9.08 -6.73 2.81
C TYR A 69 -10.38 -6.83 3.60
N PHE A 70 -11.41 -6.15 3.12
CA PHE A 70 -12.74 -6.09 3.75
C PHE A 70 -13.80 -6.42 2.70
N SER A 71 -14.62 -7.45 2.96
CA SER A 71 -15.74 -7.85 2.08
C SER A 71 -17.02 -7.06 2.34
N GLY A 72 -17.16 -6.43 3.51
CA GLY A 72 -18.41 -5.79 3.91
C GLY A 72 -18.28 -4.84 5.09
N GLY A 73 -19.37 -4.13 5.36
CA GLY A 73 -19.51 -3.26 6.53
C GLY A 73 -18.84 -1.89 6.38
N ARG A 74 -18.48 -1.33 7.53
CA ARG A 74 -17.96 0.04 7.67
C ARG A 74 -16.65 0.05 8.46
N PRO A 75 -15.56 -0.53 7.92
CA PRO A 75 -14.29 -0.63 8.65
C PRO A 75 -13.68 0.75 8.88
N GLU A 76 -13.04 0.93 10.04
CA GLU A 76 -12.27 2.13 10.35
C GLU A 76 -10.78 1.84 10.15
N VAL A 77 -10.13 2.51 9.22
CA VAL A 77 -8.73 2.21 8.86
C VAL A 77 -7.90 3.48 8.79
N GLY A 78 -6.97 3.65 9.73
CA GLY A 78 -6.24 4.90 9.87
C GLY A 78 -4.83 4.77 10.44
N GLY A 79 -3.91 5.59 9.96
CA GLY A 79 -2.56 5.68 10.50
C GLY A 79 -1.67 4.47 10.28
N ASN A 80 -2.08 3.51 9.44
CA ASN A 80 -1.33 2.29 9.20
C ASN A 80 -0.24 2.49 8.16
N ARG A 81 0.77 1.62 8.23
CA ARG A 81 1.87 1.54 7.26
C ARG A 81 1.91 0.13 6.68
N PHE A 82 1.63 0.02 5.39
CA PHE A 82 1.60 -1.22 4.65
C PHE A 82 2.89 -1.39 3.83
N ILE A 83 3.44 -2.60 3.78
CA ILE A 83 4.52 -2.97 2.84
C ILE A 83 3.96 -3.98 1.84
N GLY A 84 4.22 -3.73 0.56
CA GLY A 84 3.79 -4.59 -0.52
C GLY A 84 2.33 -4.30 -0.89
N SER A 85 1.47 -5.27 -0.66
CA SER A 85 0.04 -5.12 -0.94
C SER A 85 -0.62 -4.21 0.10
N GLY A 86 -1.32 -3.17 -0.37
CA GLY A 86 -1.96 -2.17 0.50
C GLY A 86 -3.31 -2.65 1.05
N MET A 87 -4.30 -1.78 0.95
CA MET A 87 -5.68 -2.09 1.35
C MET A 87 -6.53 -2.43 0.13
N SER A 88 -7.58 -3.22 0.32
CA SER A 88 -8.57 -3.55 -0.69
C SER A 88 -9.95 -3.62 -0.06
N TYR A 89 -10.96 -3.17 -0.80
CA TYR A 89 -12.34 -3.12 -0.35
C TYR A 89 -13.22 -3.73 -1.44
N GLU A 90 -14.15 -4.59 -1.05
CA GLU A 90 -15.20 -5.03 -1.98
C GLU A 90 -16.18 -3.91 -2.32
N ARG A 91 -16.96 -4.15 -3.38
CA ARG A 91 -17.99 -3.22 -3.81
C ARG A 91 -19.08 -3.11 -2.73
N GLY A 92 -19.38 -1.88 -2.31
CA GLY A 92 -20.40 -1.61 -1.29
C GLY A 92 -19.85 -1.48 0.13
N VAL A 93 -18.55 -1.69 0.34
CA VAL A 93 -17.90 -1.32 1.60
C VAL A 93 -17.77 0.20 1.68
N GLU A 94 -18.12 0.77 2.84
CA GLU A 94 -18.06 2.21 3.12
C GLU A 94 -16.99 2.49 4.17
N PRO A 95 -15.69 2.45 3.84
CA PRO A 95 -14.66 2.55 4.86
C PRO A 95 -14.59 3.98 5.42
N ILE A 96 -14.41 4.11 6.73
CA ILE A 96 -13.98 5.35 7.37
C ILE A 96 -12.45 5.33 7.36
N THR A 97 -11.85 6.12 6.47
CA THR A 97 -10.39 6.08 6.29
C THR A 97 -9.73 7.37 6.73
N GLU A 98 -8.70 7.24 7.57
CA GLU A 98 -7.69 8.28 7.76
C GLU A 98 -6.49 7.99 6.85
N PRO A 99 -5.46 8.85 6.79
CA PRO A 99 -4.29 8.57 5.99
C PRO A 99 -3.55 7.30 6.41
N ASN A 100 -3.18 6.49 5.43
CA ASN A 100 -2.37 5.29 5.54
C ASN A 100 -1.26 5.36 4.50
N TYR A 101 -0.07 4.85 4.82
CA TYR A 101 1.01 4.73 3.83
C TYR A 101 1.09 3.31 3.28
N VAL A 102 1.28 3.20 1.97
CA VAL A 102 1.56 1.94 1.30
C VAL A 102 2.92 2.06 0.61
N TYR A 103 3.91 1.36 1.15
CA TYR A 103 5.26 1.32 0.63
C TYR A 103 5.36 0.25 -0.46
N SER A 104 5.68 0.68 -1.68
CA SER A 104 5.74 -0.20 -2.84
C SER A 104 7.13 -0.20 -3.47
N SER A 105 7.64 -1.40 -3.75
CA SER A 105 8.86 -1.63 -4.56
C SER A 105 8.60 -1.50 -6.06
N GLN A 106 7.34 -1.62 -6.49
CA GLN A 106 6.91 -1.54 -7.89
C GLN A 106 6.63 -0.10 -8.34
N GLY A 107 6.79 0.88 -7.44
CA GLY A 107 6.52 2.29 -7.69
C GLY A 107 5.06 2.67 -7.48
N CYS A 108 4.76 3.97 -7.56
CA CYS A 108 3.48 4.56 -7.15
C CYS A 108 2.56 4.98 -8.32
N GLY A 109 2.58 4.20 -9.41
CA GLY A 109 1.87 4.53 -10.64
C GLY A 109 0.39 4.14 -10.69
N TYR A 110 -0.14 3.52 -9.64
CA TYR A 110 -1.51 3.01 -9.59
C TYR A 110 -2.41 3.83 -8.67
N ARG A 111 -3.71 3.79 -8.96
CA ARG A 111 -4.71 4.45 -8.13
C ARG A 111 -4.84 3.68 -6.81
N MET A 112 -4.66 4.40 -5.71
CA MET A 112 -4.83 3.86 -4.37
C MET A 112 -6.31 3.90 -3.94
N PRO A 113 -6.74 2.98 -3.06
CA PRO A 113 -8.05 3.07 -2.44
C PRO A 113 -8.13 4.32 -1.53
N PRO A 114 -9.34 4.74 -1.12
CA PRO A 114 -9.53 5.87 -0.22
C PRO A 114 -8.64 5.79 1.03
N GLY A 115 -8.07 6.93 1.43
CA GLY A 115 -7.17 7.04 2.58
C GLY A 115 -5.79 6.38 2.43
N ALA A 116 -5.49 5.71 1.32
CA ALA A 116 -4.16 5.13 1.08
C ALA A 116 -3.29 6.05 0.22
N TYR A 117 -2.06 6.28 0.68
CA TYR A 117 -1.07 7.12 0.00
C TYR A 117 0.17 6.30 -0.30
N CYS A 118 0.47 6.15 -1.59
CA CYS A 118 1.64 5.41 -2.02
C CYS A 118 2.94 6.13 -1.65
N ARG A 119 3.93 5.36 -1.20
CA ARG A 119 5.30 5.82 -0.95
C ARG A 119 6.27 4.84 -1.62
N PRO A 120 7.41 5.31 -2.14
CA PRO A 120 8.44 4.40 -2.61
C PRO A 120 9.02 3.62 -1.42
N MET A 121 9.40 2.37 -1.65
CA MET A 121 9.97 1.50 -0.61
C MET A 121 11.23 2.09 0.05
N SER A 122 12.00 2.92 -0.68
CA SER A 122 13.17 3.63 -0.15
C SER A 122 12.86 4.60 1.00
N GLU A 123 11.60 5.00 1.14
CA GLU A 123 11.12 5.86 2.23
C GLU A 123 10.40 5.08 3.33
N ALA A 124 10.35 3.75 3.24
CA ALA A 124 9.81 2.91 4.31
C ALA A 124 10.65 3.09 5.57
N PRO A 125 10.03 3.38 6.73
CA PRO A 125 10.73 3.38 7.99
C PRO A 125 11.47 2.07 8.17
N ARG A 126 12.78 2.14 8.43
CA ARG A 126 13.62 0.94 8.61
C ARG A 126 13.04 -0.01 9.63
N ALA A 127 12.42 0.51 10.69
CA ALA A 127 11.83 -0.32 11.74
C ALA A 127 10.67 -1.23 11.25
N ILE A 128 10.03 -0.98 10.09
CA ILE A 128 9.03 -1.93 9.52
C ILE A 128 9.71 -3.06 8.75
N THR A 129 10.95 -2.88 8.31
CA THR A 129 11.71 -3.89 7.56
C THR A 129 12.78 -4.56 8.42
N ASP A 130 13.15 -3.93 9.52
CA ASP A 130 14.13 -4.42 10.47
C ASP A 130 13.46 -5.45 11.38
N GLU A 131 13.98 -6.65 11.29
CA GLU A 131 13.52 -7.82 12.03
C GLU A 131 14.59 -8.36 12.98
N THR A 132 15.76 -7.70 13.03
CA THR A 132 16.93 -8.17 13.79
C THR A 132 16.66 -8.27 15.30
N GLY A 133 15.72 -7.47 15.82
CA GLY A 133 15.29 -7.51 17.22
C GLY A 133 14.40 -8.71 17.60
N PHE A 134 13.83 -9.44 16.64
CA PHE A 134 12.85 -10.50 16.93
C PHE A 134 13.46 -11.83 17.37
N ASP A 135 14.75 -12.06 17.10
CA ASP A 135 15.42 -13.33 17.41
C ASP A 135 16.09 -13.31 18.81
N SER A 136 15.94 -12.20 19.55
CA SER A 136 16.36 -12.10 20.95
C SER A 136 15.34 -12.79 21.85
N ALA A 137 15.64 -14.02 22.29
CA ALA A 137 14.77 -14.79 23.17
C ALA A 137 14.35 -13.96 24.40
N GLY A 138 13.04 -13.69 24.52
CA GLY A 138 12.46 -13.06 25.71
C GLY A 138 12.09 -11.58 25.56
N ARG A 139 12.25 -10.95 24.40
CA ARG A 139 11.67 -9.63 24.14
C ARG A 139 10.79 -9.69 22.89
N TYR A 140 9.47 -9.66 23.09
CA TYR A 140 8.47 -9.61 22.02
C TYR A 140 7.51 -8.47 22.28
N GLY A 141 7.19 -7.69 21.24
CA GLY A 141 6.21 -6.61 21.34
C GLY A 141 6.59 -5.37 20.54
N TRP A 142 5.59 -4.51 20.32
CA TRP A 142 5.68 -3.25 19.58
C TRP A 142 6.75 -2.26 20.08
N GLU A 143 7.02 -2.28 21.39
CA GLU A 143 8.02 -1.41 22.02
C GLU A 143 9.45 -1.96 21.88
N VAL A 144 9.57 -3.28 21.78
CA VAL A 144 10.85 -4.00 21.82
C VAL A 144 11.62 -3.87 20.52
N ASP A 145 10.92 -4.01 19.40
CA ASP A 145 11.53 -4.05 18.07
C ASP A 145 11.91 -2.66 17.54
N GLY A 146 11.59 -1.61 18.29
CA GLY A 146 11.88 -0.22 17.94
C GLY A 146 10.93 0.39 16.92
N TYR A 147 9.85 -0.31 16.52
CA TYR A 147 8.86 0.25 15.63
C TYR A 147 8.07 1.39 16.27
N GLU A 148 7.74 1.30 17.56
CA GLU A 148 7.17 2.42 18.31
C GLU A 148 8.04 3.68 18.19
N ARG A 149 9.35 3.57 18.44
CA ARG A 149 10.30 4.69 18.32
C ARG A 149 10.33 5.25 16.89
N GLY A 150 10.28 4.37 15.89
CA GLY A 150 10.15 4.77 14.49
C GLY A 150 8.83 5.49 14.21
N PHE A 151 7.73 5.02 14.78
CA PHE A 151 6.41 5.63 14.65
C PHE A 151 6.36 7.01 15.31
N GLN A 152 6.88 7.16 16.52
CA GLN A 152 6.99 8.44 17.22
C GLN A 152 7.88 9.44 16.46
N ARG A 153 9.01 8.97 15.90
CA ARG A 153 9.92 9.81 15.11
C ARG A 153 9.29 10.27 13.80
N ASP A 154 8.69 9.36 13.05
CA ASP A 154 8.21 9.61 11.69
C ASP A 154 6.76 10.16 11.67
N GLY A 155 6.05 10.04 12.79
CA GLY A 155 4.69 10.52 13.00
C GLY A 155 3.61 9.73 12.25
N MET A 156 2.37 10.18 12.41
CA MET A 156 1.21 9.64 11.68
C MET A 156 1.39 9.85 10.16
N PRO A 157 1.01 8.88 9.33
CA PRO A 157 0.81 9.11 7.90
C PRO A 157 0.02 10.39 7.66
N GLN A 158 0.46 11.18 6.68
CA GLN A 158 -0.16 12.44 6.33
C GLN A 158 -0.76 12.34 4.92
N PRO A 159 -1.85 13.07 4.64
CA PRO A 159 -2.33 13.20 3.28
C PRO A 159 -1.22 13.77 2.40
N ARG A 160 -1.00 13.17 1.24
CA ARG A 160 -0.18 13.78 0.19
C ARG A 160 -0.96 13.83 -1.10
N ALA A 161 -0.80 14.91 -1.84
CA ALA A 161 -1.35 14.99 -3.19
C ALA A 161 -0.77 13.84 -4.01
N TYR A 162 -1.65 13.05 -4.63
CA TYR A 162 -1.22 12.08 -5.63
C TYR A 162 -0.56 12.85 -6.77
N VAL A 163 0.74 12.64 -6.94
CA VAL A 163 1.45 13.14 -8.12
C VAL A 163 1.38 12.03 -9.15
N PRO A 164 0.53 12.12 -10.19
CA PRO A 164 0.49 11.11 -11.23
C PRO A 164 1.89 10.95 -11.81
N PRO A 165 2.32 9.72 -12.14
CA PRO A 165 3.60 9.52 -12.80
C PRO A 165 3.61 10.41 -14.04
N ARG A 166 4.63 11.27 -14.16
CA ARG A 166 4.85 12.02 -15.40
C ARG A 166 4.94 10.97 -16.49
N ARG A 167 3.93 10.90 -17.37
CA ARG A 167 4.04 10.15 -18.62
C ARG A 167 5.37 10.58 -19.19
N ARG A 168 6.35 9.66 -19.33
CA ARG A 168 7.51 9.91 -20.17
C ARG A 168 6.91 10.43 -21.45
N ALA A 169 7.12 11.72 -21.76
CA ALA A 169 6.75 12.25 -23.05
C ALA A 169 7.46 11.30 -24.01
N GLY A 170 6.68 10.40 -24.64
CA GLY A 170 7.19 9.60 -25.73
C GLY A 170 7.85 10.61 -26.63
N ARG A 171 9.07 10.32 -27.08
CA ARG A 171 9.65 11.06 -28.19
C ARG A 171 8.55 11.08 -29.24
N CYS A 172 7.87 12.21 -29.37
CA CYS A 172 7.17 12.55 -30.58
C CYS A 172 8.31 12.56 -31.59
N SER A 173 8.55 11.42 -32.23
CA SER A 173 9.17 11.39 -33.54
C SER A 173 8.32 12.33 -34.37
N ALA A 174 8.79 13.57 -34.48
CA ALA A 174 8.13 14.58 -35.29
C ALA A 174 7.89 13.94 -36.67
N PRO A 175 6.66 14.02 -37.24
CA PRO A 175 6.46 13.58 -38.61
C PRO A 175 7.46 14.34 -39.47
N GLY A 176 8.21 13.59 -40.28
CA GLY A 176 9.37 14.05 -41.02
C GLY A 176 9.14 15.43 -41.62
N ARG A 177 9.93 16.40 -41.16
CA ARG A 177 10.09 17.69 -41.83
C ARG A 177 10.71 17.38 -43.19
N ARG A 178 9.86 17.15 -44.20
CA ARG A 178 10.27 17.09 -45.61
C ARG A 178 11.11 18.33 -45.85
N ARG A 179 12.40 18.13 -46.07
CA ARG A 179 13.30 19.17 -46.55
C ARG A 179 12.71 19.67 -47.87
N ASN A 180 12.19 20.90 -47.87
CA ASN A 180 11.99 21.65 -49.10
C ASN A 180 13.36 21.80 -49.76
N ARG A 181 13.69 20.85 -50.63
CA ARG A 181 14.83 20.93 -51.53
C ARG A 181 14.37 21.80 -52.70
N PRO A 182 14.97 22.97 -52.94
CA PRO A 182 14.59 23.79 -54.09
C PRO A 182 14.88 23.03 -55.39
N PRO A 183 14.04 23.20 -56.43
CA PRO A 183 14.24 22.54 -57.71
C PRO A 183 15.54 23.04 -58.34
N THR A 184 16.45 22.11 -58.63
CA THR A 184 17.60 22.35 -59.49
C THR A 184 17.11 22.72 -60.88
N ARG A 185 17.27 24.00 -61.25
CA ARG A 185 17.12 24.47 -62.63
C ARG A 185 18.09 23.69 -63.52
N ARG A 186 17.54 22.99 -64.51
CA ARG A 186 18.29 22.50 -65.68
C ARG A 186 18.85 23.72 -66.41
N ALA A 187 20.15 23.71 -66.66
CA ALA A 187 20.76 24.52 -67.71
C ALA A 187 21.09 23.58 -68.87
N ASP A 188 20.87 24.11 -70.06
CA ASP A 188 20.65 23.40 -71.31
C ASP A 188 21.85 22.62 -71.84
N THR A 189 21.55 21.53 -72.54
CA THR A 189 22.45 20.83 -73.43
C THR A 189 22.42 21.51 -74.81
N PRO A 190 23.57 21.70 -75.46
CA PRO A 190 23.68 21.31 -76.87
C PRO A 190 24.86 20.34 -77.02
N ALA A 191 24.60 19.11 -77.44
CA ALA A 191 24.57 18.68 -78.83
C ALA A 191 25.99 18.41 -79.36
N ALA A 192 26.19 17.12 -79.67
CA ALA A 192 27.40 16.47 -80.12
C ALA A 192 27.98 17.04 -81.42
N ARG A 193 29.30 16.84 -81.62
CA ARG A 193 29.87 15.92 -82.63
C ARG A 193 31.37 16.19 -82.84
N ARG A 194 32.13 15.08 -82.85
CA ARG A 194 33.44 14.82 -83.47
C ARG A 194 34.66 15.54 -82.91
#